data_AF-A0A2P8PYP3-F1
#
_entry.id   AF-A0A2P8PYP3-F1
#
_cell.length_a   1.000
_cell.length_b   1.000
_cell.length_c   1.000
_cell.angle_alpha   90.00
_cell.angle_beta   90.00
_cell.angle_gamma   90.00
#
_symmetry.space_group_name_H-M   'P 1'
#
loop_
_entity.id
_entity.type
_entity.pdbx_description
1 polymer ?
#
loop_
_entity_poly.entity_id
_entity_poly.type
_entity_poly.pdbx_seq_one_letter_code
_entity_poly.pdbx_strand_id
1 'polypeptide(L)'
;MVWVEEHTGDGGVASGGAWDKLPTILTVACEGGGDVQVTMQSQGTEVAAFSVGCPAGTAGTGSVAMEAGIVRPGSFTITVDASSQNVRWSLTVTQPE
;
A
#
# COMPACT_ATOMS: atom_id res chain seq x y z
N MET A 1 -10.63 -7.64 0.95
CA MET A 1 -9.38 -7.48 1.75
C MET A 1 -8.23 -7.97 0.91
N VAL A 2 -7.13 -7.23 0.87
CA VAL A 2 -5.84 -7.66 0.30
C VAL A 2 -4.81 -7.66 1.42
N TRP A 3 -3.97 -8.69 1.46
CA TRP A 3 -2.85 -8.79 2.39
C TRP A 3 -1.63 -9.29 1.63
N VAL A 4 -0.54 -8.55 1.74
CA VAL A 4 0.79 -9.03 1.39
C VAL A 4 1.51 -9.25 2.71
N GLU A 5 1.97 -10.48 2.91
CA GLU A 5 2.87 -10.82 4.01
C GLU A 5 4.20 -10.05 3.89
N GLU A 6 5.18 -10.38 4.73
CA GLU A 6 6.49 -9.73 4.66
C GLU A 6 7.14 -9.93 3.27
N HIS A 7 7.56 -8.83 2.66
CA HIS A 7 8.35 -8.75 1.44
C HIS A 7 9.58 -7.86 1.69
N THR A 8 10.67 -8.08 0.97
CA THR A 8 11.91 -7.28 1.13
C THR A 8 12.29 -6.60 -0.18
N GLY A 9 12.71 -5.33 -0.10
CA GLY A 9 13.03 -4.51 -1.26
C GLY A 9 11.79 -4.08 -2.05
N ASP A 10 11.96 -3.76 -3.33
CA ASP A 10 10.86 -3.31 -4.19
C ASP A 10 9.82 -4.43 -4.41
N GLY A 11 8.56 -4.06 -4.60
CA GLY A 11 7.51 -5.00 -4.94
C GLY A 11 6.14 -4.35 -5.09
N GLY A 12 5.09 -5.12 -4.82
CA GLY A 12 3.73 -4.63 -4.96
C GLY A 12 2.68 -5.73 -5.02
N VAL A 13 1.44 -5.32 -5.29
CA VAL A 13 0.30 -6.23 -5.46
C VAL A 13 -0.68 -5.69 -6.48
N ALA A 14 -1.30 -6.59 -7.23
CA ALA A 14 -2.45 -6.30 -8.07
C ALA A 14 -3.67 -7.00 -7.50
N SER A 15 -4.81 -6.32 -7.47
CA SER A 15 -6.10 -6.89 -7.05
C SER A 15 -7.14 -6.70 -8.14
N GLY A 16 -8.03 -7.68 -8.27
CA GLY A 16 -9.08 -7.71 -9.29
C GLY A 16 -10.37 -6.94 -8.93
N GLY A 17 -10.44 -6.27 -7.77
CA GLY A 17 -11.67 -5.58 -7.39
C GLY A 17 -11.58 -4.74 -6.12
N ALA A 18 -12.20 -3.57 -6.16
CA ALA A 18 -12.63 -2.77 -5.02
C ALA A 18 -14.13 -2.47 -5.11
N TRP A 19 -14.78 -2.31 -3.97
CA TRP A 19 -16.17 -1.86 -3.88
C TRP A 19 -16.22 -0.34 -3.93
N ASP A 20 -16.83 0.23 -4.97
CA ASP A 20 -16.91 1.68 -5.16
C ASP A 20 -17.75 2.42 -4.11
N LYS A 21 -18.64 1.69 -3.42
CA LYS A 21 -19.50 2.25 -2.36
C LYS A 21 -18.82 2.36 -1.00
N LEU A 22 -17.67 1.72 -0.81
CA LEU A 22 -16.95 1.71 0.46
C LEU A 22 -15.64 2.47 0.32
N PRO A 23 -15.20 3.17 1.38
CA PRO A 23 -13.85 3.72 1.40
C PRO A 23 -12.83 2.59 1.28
N THR A 24 -11.65 2.92 0.76
CA THR A 24 -10.50 2.00 0.69
C THR A 24 -9.40 2.52 1.59
N ILE A 25 -8.93 1.68 2.51
CA ILE A 25 -7.83 2.01 3.41
C ILE A 25 -6.63 1.15 3.03
N LEU A 26 -5.54 1.80 2.64
CA LEU A 26 -4.25 1.17 2.38
C LEU A 26 -3.34 1.46 3.58
N THR A 27 -2.85 0.40 4.23
CA THR A 27 -1.90 0.49 5.34
C THR A 27 -0.65 -0.30 5.02
N VAL A 28 0.50 0.31 5.26
CA VAL A 28 1.82 -0.29 5.07
C VAL A 28 2.60 -0.21 6.37
N ALA A 29 3.24 -1.31 6.73
CA ALA A 29 4.22 -1.36 7.81
C ALA A 29 5.58 -1.74 7.22
N CYS A 30 6.66 -1.16 7.73
CA CYS A 30 8.01 -1.47 7.27
C CYS A 30 9.07 -1.31 8.35
N GLU A 31 10.21 -1.98 8.16
CA GLU A 31 11.39 -1.90 9.02
C GLU A 31 12.65 -2.15 8.18
N GLY A 32 13.81 -1.67 8.61
CA GLY A 32 15.10 -2.07 8.00
C GLY A 32 16.10 -0.94 7.81
N GLY A 33 15.79 0.28 8.26
CA GLY A 33 16.66 1.45 8.11
C GLY A 33 16.57 2.04 6.70
N GLY A 34 15.55 2.86 6.47
CA GLY A 34 15.28 3.52 5.19
C GLY A 34 13.84 4.02 5.15
N ASP A 35 13.21 3.87 4.00
CA ASP A 35 11.84 4.26 3.73
C ASP A 35 11.27 3.43 2.56
N VAL A 36 9.95 3.42 2.46
CA VAL A 36 9.22 2.93 1.28
C VAL A 36 8.34 4.03 0.72
N GLN A 37 8.31 4.17 -0.60
CA GLN A 37 7.33 4.95 -1.33
C GLN A 37 6.25 4.02 -1.86
N VAL A 38 4.99 4.34 -1.55
CA VAL A 38 3.83 3.51 -1.87
C VAL A 38 2.94 4.27 -2.81
N THR A 39 2.67 3.70 -3.98
CA THR A 39 1.82 4.30 -5.01
C THR A 39 0.68 3.34 -5.33
N MET A 40 -0.56 3.82 -5.30
CA MET A 40 -1.74 3.06 -5.69
C MET A 40 -2.35 3.65 -6.95
N GLN A 41 -2.61 2.78 -7.93
CA GLN A 41 -3.28 3.14 -9.18
C GLN A 41 -4.59 2.36 -9.32
N SER A 42 -5.64 3.05 -9.75
CA SER A 42 -6.93 2.46 -10.13
C SER A 42 -7.20 2.81 -11.58
N GLN A 43 -7.43 1.81 -12.43
CA GLN A 43 -7.74 2.00 -13.86
C GLN A 43 -6.73 2.92 -14.58
N GLY A 44 -5.44 2.78 -14.27
CA GLY A 44 -4.36 3.59 -14.86
C GLY A 44 -4.23 5.02 -14.33
N THR A 45 -4.99 5.40 -13.30
CA THR A 45 -4.89 6.69 -12.62
C THR A 45 -4.31 6.51 -11.22
N GLU A 46 -3.32 7.31 -10.84
CA GLU A 46 -2.83 7.35 -9.46
C GLU A 46 -3.91 7.93 -8.54
N VAL A 47 -4.22 7.19 -7.48
CA VAL A 47 -5.26 7.54 -6.51
C VAL A 47 -4.72 7.78 -5.10
N ALA A 48 -3.51 7.29 -4.82
CA ALA A 48 -2.78 7.59 -3.61
C ALA A 48 -1.27 7.44 -3.82
N ALA A 49 -0.50 8.32 -3.17
CA ALA A 49 0.94 8.22 -3.06
C ALA A 49 1.36 8.72 -1.67
N PHE A 50 2.15 7.92 -0.94
CA PHE A 50 2.69 8.31 0.36
C PHE A 50 3.98 7.54 0.67
N SER A 51 4.79 8.08 1.57
CA SER A 51 6.02 7.45 2.04
C SER A 51 5.90 7.04 3.49
N VAL A 52 6.53 5.93 3.86
CA VAL A 52 6.64 5.44 5.24
C VAL A 52 8.12 5.31 5.59
N GLY A 53 8.54 5.99 6.64
CA GLY A 53 9.88 5.78 7.21
C GLY A 53 9.96 4.41 7.86
N CYS A 54 11.04 3.68 7.60
CA CYS A 54 11.28 2.32 8.08
C CYS A 54 12.47 2.32 9.03
N PRO A 55 12.27 2.56 10.35
CA PRO A 55 13.36 2.57 11.32
C PRO A 55 14.09 1.23 11.36
N ALA A 56 15.32 1.23 11.87
CA ALA A 56 16.01 -0.01 12.18
C ALA A 56 15.53 -0.53 13.54
N GLY A 57 15.13 -1.80 13.61
CA GLY A 57 14.77 -2.49 14.86
C GLY A 57 13.36 -2.19 15.41
N THR A 58 12.57 -1.34 14.75
CA THR A 58 11.16 -1.11 15.08
C THR A 58 10.35 -0.86 13.80
N ALA A 59 9.08 -1.27 13.80
CA ALA A 59 8.21 -1.05 12.65
C ALA A 59 7.73 0.40 12.56
N GLY A 60 7.95 1.02 11.40
CA GLY A 60 7.20 2.19 10.96
C GLY A 60 5.87 1.78 10.36
N THR A 61 4.87 2.66 10.40
CA THR A 61 3.55 2.41 9.81
C THR A 61 2.98 3.68 9.20
N GLY A 62 2.37 3.55 8.03
CA GLY A 62 1.65 4.63 7.37
C GLY A 62 0.37 4.10 6.74
N SER A 63 -0.66 4.95 6.73
CA SER A 63 -1.97 4.63 6.17
C SER A 63 -2.52 5.81 5.38
N VAL A 64 -3.23 5.50 4.30
CA VAL A 64 -4.03 6.46 3.55
C VAL A 64 -5.44 5.92 3.37
N ALA A 65 -6.43 6.78 3.59
CA ALA A 65 -7.82 6.50 3.31
C ALA A 65 -8.22 7.20 2.01
N MET A 66 -8.85 6.44 1.13
CA MET A 66 -9.47 6.94 -0.09
C MET A 66 -10.98 6.83 0.09
N GLU A 67 -11.68 7.93 -0.11
CA GLU A 67 -13.14 7.97 -0.04
C GLU A 67 -13.79 7.03 -1.06
N ALA A 68 -15.04 6.67 -0.80
CA ALA A 68 -15.85 5.88 -1.74
C ALA A 68 -15.85 6.52 -3.15
N GLY A 69 -15.75 5.70 -4.17
CA GLY A 69 -15.72 6.11 -5.57
C GLY A 69 -14.35 6.56 -6.11
N ILE A 70 -13.34 6.78 -5.26
CA ILE A 70 -11.97 7.07 -5.71
C ILE A 70 -11.33 5.83 -6.35
N VAL A 71 -11.36 4.71 -5.64
CA VAL A 71 -10.95 3.42 -6.20
C VAL A 71 -12.13 2.86 -6.98
N ARG A 72 -12.00 2.90 -8.31
CA ARG A 72 -13.09 2.52 -9.22
C ARG A 72 -13.26 1.00 -9.26
N PRO A 73 -14.45 0.49 -9.60
CA PRO A 73 -14.66 -0.93 -9.83
C PRO A 73 -13.67 -1.48 -10.86
N GLY A 74 -13.20 -2.71 -10.62
CA GLY A 74 -12.17 -3.37 -11.41
C GLY A 74 -10.81 -3.39 -10.72
N SER A 75 -9.74 -3.49 -11.51
CA SER A 75 -8.40 -3.71 -10.94
C SER A 75 -7.77 -2.45 -10.39
N PHE A 76 -7.01 -2.64 -9.32
CA PHE A 76 -6.05 -1.67 -8.83
C PHE A 76 -4.69 -2.33 -8.62
N THR A 77 -3.64 -1.53 -8.70
CA THR A 77 -2.26 -1.94 -8.45
C THR A 77 -1.66 -1.07 -7.36
N ILE A 78 -0.83 -1.67 -6.52
CA ILE A 78 -0.03 -0.98 -5.52
C ILE A 78 1.42 -1.32 -5.80
N THR A 79 2.25 -0.31 -5.97
CA THR A 79 3.70 -0.41 -6.09
C THR A 79 4.34 0.06 -4.80
N VAL A 80 5.36 -0.66 -4.35
CA VAL A 80 6.19 -0.29 -3.20
C VAL A 80 7.64 -0.21 -3.68
N ASP A 81 8.19 0.99 -3.65
CA ASP A 81 9.58 1.27 -3.99
C ASP A 81 10.35 1.47 -2.67
N ALA A 82 11.29 0.58 -2.37
CA ALA A 82 12.07 0.62 -1.14
C ALA A 82 13.38 1.38 -1.37
N SER A 83 13.77 2.26 -0.45
CA SER A 83 15.04 2.98 -0.58
C SER A 83 16.28 2.08 -0.41
N SER A 84 16.09 0.85 0.07
CA SER A 84 17.11 -0.19 0.19
C SER A 84 16.52 -1.59 0.08
N GLN A 85 17.27 -2.52 -0.52
CA GLN A 85 16.87 -3.93 -0.64
C GLN A 85 16.86 -4.71 0.68
N ASN A 86 17.23 -4.08 1.80
CA ASN A 86 17.14 -4.67 3.13
C ASN A 86 15.87 -4.23 3.88
N VAL A 87 15.10 -3.28 3.33
CA VAL A 87 13.84 -2.86 3.92
C VAL A 87 12.81 -3.94 3.71
N ARG A 88 12.23 -4.42 4.81
CA ARG A 88 11.12 -5.35 4.85
C ARG A 88 9.82 -4.59 5.06
N TRP A 89 8.76 -4.98 4.36
CA TRP A 89 7.45 -4.36 4.46
C TRP A 89 6.33 -5.37 4.34
N SER A 90 5.15 -5.00 4.80
CA SER A 90 3.89 -5.71 4.59
C SER A 90 2.79 -4.69 4.32
N LEU A 91 1.72 -5.09 3.63
CA LEU A 91 0.61 -4.18 3.33
C LEU A 91 -0.75 -4.83 3.44
N THR A 92 -1.72 -4.08 3.96
CA THR A 92 -3.15 -4.42 3.92
C THR A 92 -3.92 -3.41 3.07
N VAL A 93 -4.97 -3.90 2.42
CA VAL A 93 -6.05 -3.09 1.88
C VAL A 93 -7.38 -3.57 2.46
N THR A 94 -8.11 -2.67 3.10
CA THR A 94 -9.42 -2.93 3.70
C THR A 94 -10.48 -1.99 3.16
N GLN A 95 -11.73 -2.44 3.20
CA GLN A 95 -12.91 -1.65 2.87
C GLN A 95 -13.93 -1.84 3.99
N PRO A 96 -13.94 -0.96 5.01
CA PRO A 96 -14.89 -1.07 6.11
C PRO A 96 -16.32 -0.78 5.63
N GLU A 97 -17.29 -1.47 6.23
CA GLU A 97 -18.73 -1.30 6.01
C GLU A 97 -19.35 -0.21 6.89
#